data_AF-A0A1V4XZ05-F1
#
_entry.id   AF-A0A1V4XZ05-F1
#
_cell.length_a   1.000
_cell.length_b   1.000
_cell.length_c   1.000
_cell.angle_alpha   90.00
_cell.angle_beta   90.00
_cell.angle_gamma   90.00
#
_symmetry.space_group_name_H-M   'P 1'
#
loop_
_entity.id
_entity.type
_entity.pdbx_description
1 polymer ?
#
loop_
_entity_poly.entity_id
_entity_poly.type
_entity_poly.pdbx_seq_one_letter_code
_entity_poly.pdbx_strand_id
1 'polypeptide(L)'
;MKNRGIYTGLLLVAVLLVGICACEQQERRQAVDRAAIRVCFSPGGGCTEAIVQELNRATSEIKVQAYSFTSRPIARALLDARKRGVKIDVILDKSNAETTKYGTANFMTNRGIPTFIDDQHAIAHNKVMVIDQQTVITGSFNFTRAAEEKNAENLLIIRDGAIAGLYLKNWEAHRAHSHAYQKPSEPS
;
A
#
# COMPACT_ATOMS: atom_id res chain seq x y z
N MET A 1 6.25 10.62 69.64
CA MET A 1 5.31 10.53 68.50
C MET A 1 5.80 11.40 67.34
N LYS A 2 6.18 10.81 66.19
CA LYS A 2 5.64 11.14 64.84
C LYS A 2 6.47 10.53 63.71
N ASN A 3 5.84 9.57 63.04
CA ASN A 3 5.94 9.19 61.62
C ASN A 3 7.17 9.62 60.82
N ARG A 4 8.15 8.72 60.69
CA ARG A 4 9.15 8.76 59.61
C ARG A 4 9.09 7.56 58.65
N GLY A 5 8.13 6.63 58.83
CA GLY A 5 8.06 5.39 58.04
C GLY A 5 7.11 5.38 56.84
N ILE A 6 6.28 6.41 56.64
CA ILE A 6 5.17 6.34 55.66
C ILE A 6 5.53 6.97 54.31
N TYR A 7 6.33 8.03 54.28
CA TYR A 7 6.64 8.76 53.04
C TYR A 7 7.61 8.02 52.11
N THR A 8 8.53 7.23 52.67
CA THR A 8 9.50 6.44 51.89
C THR A 8 8.83 5.29 51.14
N GLY A 9 7.81 4.65 51.73
CA GLY A 9 7.04 3.60 51.08
C GLY A 9 6.12 4.12 49.96
N LEU A 10 5.51 5.29 50.16
CA LEU A 10 4.61 5.89 49.17
C LEU A 10 5.36 6.35 47.90
N LEU A 11 6.57 6.90 48.06
CA LEU A 11 7.42 7.35 46.95
C LEU A 11 7.95 6.17 46.12
N LEU A 12 8.32 5.07 46.77
CA LEU A 12 8.78 3.83 46.11
C LEU A 12 7.67 3.17 45.27
N VAL A 13 6.43 3.15 45.77
CA VAL A 13 5.27 2.60 45.04
C VAL A 13 4.90 3.45 43.82
N ALA A 14 4.95 4.79 43.94
CA ALA A 14 4.67 5.68 42.81
C ALA A 14 5.71 5.57 41.69
N VAL A 15 7.00 5.41 42.02
CA VAL A 15 8.07 5.19 41.03
C VAL A 15 7.92 3.82 40.33
N LEU A 16 7.54 2.77 41.06
CA LEU A 16 7.26 1.46 40.47
C LEU A 16 6.06 1.49 39.51
N LEU A 17 4.96 2.16 39.88
CA LEU A 17 3.76 2.26 39.04
C LEU A 17 4.00 3.08 37.76
N VAL A 18 4.78 4.17 37.84
CA VAL A 18 5.19 4.95 36.66
C VAL A 18 6.13 4.14 35.76
N GLY A 19 7.06 3.38 36.34
CA GLY A 19 7.99 2.50 35.61
C GLY A 19 7.29 1.35 34.89
N ILE A 20 6.29 0.71 35.52
CA ILE A 20 5.47 -0.35 34.92
C ILE A 20 4.63 0.21 33.76
N CYS A 21 3.98 1.37 33.96
CA CYS A 21 3.18 2.02 32.92
C CYS A 21 4.03 2.48 31.71
N ALA A 22 5.24 3.00 31.95
CA ALA A 22 6.17 3.36 30.88
C ALA A 22 6.71 2.13 30.12
N CYS A 23 6.96 1.02 30.82
CA CYS A 23 7.35 -0.25 30.22
C CYS A 23 6.22 -0.85 29.35
N GLU A 24 4.99 -0.88 29.87
CA GLU A 24 3.80 -1.34 29.13
C GLU A 24 3.50 -0.46 27.90
N GLN A 25 3.69 0.86 28.00
CA GLN A 25 3.57 1.77 26.86
C GLN A 25 4.67 1.54 25.82
N GLN A 26 5.89 1.22 26.25
CA GLN A 26 7.01 0.93 25.36
C GLN A 26 6.85 -0.42 24.65
N GLU A 27 6.37 -1.45 25.34
CA GLU A 27 6.04 -2.75 24.76
C GLU A 27 4.87 -2.66 23.77
N ARG A 28 3.81 -1.89 24.08
CA ARG A 28 2.73 -1.62 23.10
C ARG A 28 3.24 -0.89 21.87
N ARG A 29 4.13 0.10 22.02
CA ARG A 29 4.72 0.82 20.89
C ARG A 29 5.56 -0.09 20.00
N GLN A 30 6.33 -1.01 20.59
CA GLN A 30 7.10 -2.01 19.85
C GLN A 30 6.21 -3.09 19.21
N ALA A 31 5.11 -3.49 19.85
CA ALA A 31 4.18 -4.48 19.31
C ALA A 31 3.42 -3.96 18.07
N VAL A 32 3.07 -2.66 18.06
CA VAL A 32 2.43 -2.01 16.90
C VAL A 32 3.40 -1.90 15.71
N ASP A 33 4.69 -1.70 15.96
CA ASP A 33 5.73 -1.68 14.91
C ASP A 33 6.13 -3.09 14.43
N ARG A 34 5.74 -4.14 15.17
CA ARG A 34 5.94 -5.57 14.86
C ARG A 34 4.76 -6.25 14.18
N ALA A 35 3.61 -5.58 14.01
CA ALA A 35 2.47 -6.21 13.37
C ALA A 35 2.81 -6.54 11.91
N ALA A 36 2.92 -7.84 11.60
CA ALA A 36 3.12 -8.34 10.24
C ALA A 36 1.99 -7.88 9.29
N ILE A 37 0.85 -7.43 9.83
CA ILE A 37 -0.29 -6.93 9.08
C ILE A 37 -0.73 -5.59 9.67
N ARG A 38 -0.73 -4.54 8.85
CA ARG A 38 -1.38 -3.25 9.12
C ARG A 38 -2.67 -3.16 8.32
N VAL A 39 -3.70 -2.59 8.92
CA VAL A 39 -5.00 -2.38 8.27
C VAL A 39 -5.40 -0.91 8.32
N CYS A 40 -6.10 -0.43 7.30
CA CYS A 40 -6.87 0.81 7.36
C CYS A 40 -8.23 0.60 6.66
N PHE A 41 -9.14 1.50 6.96
CA PHE A 41 -10.50 1.50 6.41
C PHE A 41 -10.82 2.89 5.85
N SER A 42 -11.67 2.92 4.84
CA SER A 42 -12.30 4.14 4.35
C SER A 42 -13.83 3.98 4.37
N PRO A 43 -14.61 5.07 4.37
CA PRO A 43 -14.15 6.46 4.42
C PRO A 43 -13.61 6.83 5.81
N GLY A 44 -12.73 7.82 5.89
CA GLY A 44 -12.07 8.22 7.15
C GLY A 44 -10.62 8.66 7.00
N GLY A 45 -10.04 8.45 5.81
CA GLY A 45 -8.69 8.90 5.47
C GLY A 45 -7.58 7.96 5.94
N GLY A 46 -6.43 8.04 5.28
CA GLY A 46 -5.18 7.39 5.70
C GLY A 46 -4.79 6.15 4.90
N CYS A 47 -5.67 5.61 4.05
CA CYS A 47 -5.33 4.44 3.24
C CYS A 47 -4.43 4.79 2.06
N THR A 48 -4.74 5.87 1.34
CA THR A 48 -3.87 6.40 0.28
C THR A 48 -2.50 6.78 0.83
N GLU A 49 -2.47 7.44 2.00
CA GLU A 49 -1.23 7.82 2.69
C GLU A 49 -0.41 6.57 3.09
N ALA A 50 -1.07 5.54 3.62
CA ALA A 50 -0.43 4.29 3.97
C ALA A 50 0.21 3.60 2.75
N ILE A 51 -0.48 3.58 1.60
CA ILE A 51 0.06 3.07 0.33
C ILE A 51 1.30 3.88 -0.09
N VAL A 52 1.19 5.21 -0.12
CA VAL A 52 2.29 6.11 -0.51
C VAL A 52 3.52 5.90 0.37
N GLN A 53 3.35 5.68 1.67
CA GLN A 53 4.45 5.38 2.59
C GLN A 53 5.18 4.08 2.25
N GLU A 54 4.47 2.99 1.92
CA GLU A 54 5.13 1.74 1.50
C GLU A 54 5.85 1.93 0.15
N LEU A 55 5.23 2.63 -0.81
CA LEU A 55 5.86 2.92 -2.10
C LEU A 55 7.13 3.79 -1.96
N ASN A 56 7.18 4.67 -0.97
CA ASN A 56 8.35 5.48 -0.68
C ASN A 56 9.49 4.67 -0.03
N ARG A 57 9.17 3.56 0.66
CA ARG A 57 10.15 2.64 1.26
C ARG A 57 10.70 1.60 0.29
N ALA A 58 10.02 1.35 -0.83
CA ALA A 58 10.45 0.39 -1.85
C ALA A 58 11.86 0.69 -2.39
N THR A 59 12.65 -0.37 -2.55
CA THR A 59 14.08 -0.31 -2.88
C THR A 59 14.46 -1.06 -4.17
N SER A 60 13.73 -2.11 -4.56
CA SER A 60 14.12 -2.98 -5.68
C SER A 60 13.04 -3.09 -6.74
N GLU A 61 11.81 -3.45 -6.38
CA GLU A 61 10.73 -3.60 -7.33
C GLU A 61 9.32 -3.42 -6.76
N ILE A 62 8.39 -3.03 -7.64
CA ILE A 62 6.97 -2.88 -7.34
C ILE A 62 6.17 -3.49 -8.50
N LYS A 63 5.37 -4.50 -8.19
CA LYS A 63 4.42 -5.13 -9.13
C LYS A 63 3.01 -4.69 -8.76
N VAL A 64 2.28 -4.11 -9.70
CA VAL A 64 0.93 -3.58 -9.46
C VAL A 64 -0.09 -4.34 -10.30
N GLN A 65 -1.22 -4.69 -9.69
CA GLN A 65 -2.46 -5.07 -10.35
C GLN A 65 -3.57 -4.15 -9.86
N ALA A 66 -4.26 -3.47 -10.77
CA ALA A 66 -5.32 -2.54 -10.40
C ALA A 66 -6.54 -2.63 -11.32
N TYR A 67 -7.71 -2.84 -10.70
CA TYR A 67 -8.99 -2.76 -11.38
C TYR A 67 -9.33 -1.33 -11.79
N SER A 68 -9.32 -0.38 -10.86
CA SER A 68 -9.52 1.03 -11.18
C SER A 68 -8.39 1.84 -10.59
N PHE A 69 -7.69 2.58 -11.45
CA PHE A 69 -6.55 3.40 -11.03
C PHE A 69 -6.70 4.83 -11.56
N THR A 70 -7.07 5.74 -10.66
CA THR A 70 -7.19 7.19 -10.92
C THR A 70 -6.55 8.07 -9.83
N SER A 71 -5.97 7.46 -8.78
CA SER A 71 -5.34 8.18 -7.66
C SER A 71 -4.03 8.85 -8.07
N ARG A 72 -4.03 10.18 -8.12
CA ARG A 72 -2.84 10.99 -8.42
C ARG A 72 -1.71 10.81 -7.38
N PRO A 73 -1.99 10.79 -6.06
CA PRO A 73 -0.93 10.56 -5.06
C PRO A 73 -0.20 9.23 -5.26
N ILE A 74 -0.95 8.14 -5.52
CA ILE A 74 -0.37 6.80 -5.72
C ILE A 74 0.44 6.77 -7.03
N ALA A 75 -0.11 7.30 -8.13
CA ALA A 75 0.60 7.38 -9.42
C ALA A 75 1.89 8.21 -9.30
N ARG A 76 1.88 9.29 -8.51
CA ARG A 76 3.07 10.11 -8.26
C ARG A 76 4.12 9.37 -7.43
N ALA A 77 3.70 8.64 -6.39
CA ALA A 77 4.59 7.85 -5.57
C ALA A 77 5.29 6.73 -6.38
N LEU A 78 4.58 6.07 -7.29
CA LEU A 78 5.18 5.12 -8.24
C LEU A 78 6.22 5.80 -9.15
N LEU A 79 5.90 6.98 -9.70
CA LEU A 79 6.86 7.73 -10.51
C LEU A 79 8.13 8.08 -9.72
N ASP A 80 7.98 8.52 -8.48
CA ASP A 80 9.12 8.88 -7.64
C ASP A 80 9.93 7.65 -7.23
N ALA A 81 9.29 6.48 -7.00
CA ALA A 81 10.00 5.22 -6.83
C ALA A 81 10.81 4.83 -8.07
N ARG A 82 10.24 4.95 -9.27
CA ARG A 82 10.98 4.72 -10.52
C ARG A 82 12.20 5.63 -10.65
N LYS A 83 12.09 6.90 -10.28
CA LYS A 83 13.23 7.83 -10.30
C LYS A 83 14.34 7.45 -9.32
N ARG A 84 14.00 6.75 -8.23
CA ARG A 84 14.99 6.16 -7.31
C ARG A 84 15.65 4.89 -7.87
N GLY A 85 15.22 4.40 -9.04
CA GLY A 85 15.75 3.19 -9.67
C GLY A 85 14.94 1.92 -9.38
N VAL A 86 13.82 2.03 -8.67
CA VAL A 86 12.92 0.89 -8.39
C VAL A 86 12.27 0.42 -9.68
N LYS A 87 12.31 -0.88 -9.96
CA LYS A 87 11.65 -1.48 -11.13
C LYS A 87 10.15 -1.53 -10.91
N ILE A 88 9.36 -1.10 -11.89
CA ILE A 88 7.91 -1.05 -11.73
C ILE A 88 7.24 -1.65 -12.95
N ASP A 89 6.31 -2.58 -12.73
CA ASP A 89 5.43 -3.12 -13.76
C ASP A 89 3.98 -3.05 -13.29
N VAL A 90 3.09 -2.62 -14.17
CA VAL A 90 1.68 -2.38 -13.83
C VAL A 90 0.78 -3.16 -14.77
N ILE A 91 -0.16 -3.93 -14.24
CA ILE A 91 -1.25 -4.57 -14.98
C ILE A 91 -2.55 -3.89 -14.57
N LEU A 92 -3.33 -3.48 -15.56
CA LEU A 92 -4.62 -2.82 -15.37
C LEU A 92 -5.73 -3.64 -16.02
N ASP A 93 -6.93 -3.52 -15.46
CA ASP A 93 -8.15 -3.95 -16.15
C ASP A 93 -8.39 -3.11 -17.42
N LYS A 94 -8.95 -3.74 -18.46
CA LYS A 94 -9.28 -3.11 -19.76
C LYS A 94 -10.07 -1.81 -19.66
N SER A 95 -10.91 -1.64 -18.65
CA SER A 95 -11.66 -0.38 -18.45
C SER A 95 -10.75 0.84 -18.21
N ASN A 96 -9.50 0.66 -17.75
CA ASN A 96 -8.55 1.76 -17.62
C ASN A 96 -7.99 2.21 -18.99
N ALA A 97 -8.01 1.34 -20.00
CA ALA A 97 -7.56 1.68 -21.35
C ALA A 97 -8.59 2.56 -22.08
N GLU A 98 -9.86 2.45 -21.72
CA GLU A 98 -10.98 3.23 -22.26
C GLU A 98 -11.03 4.67 -21.71
N THR A 99 -10.27 4.94 -20.63
CA THR A 99 -10.21 6.29 -20.06
C THR A 99 -9.38 7.25 -20.92
N THR A 100 -9.81 8.52 -20.94
CA THR A 100 -9.35 9.59 -21.84
C THR A 100 -7.83 9.83 -21.82
N LYS A 101 -7.33 10.75 -22.67
CA LYS A 101 -5.92 11.21 -22.75
C LYS A 101 -5.22 11.46 -21.40
N TYR A 102 -5.98 11.73 -20.32
CA TYR A 102 -5.48 12.01 -18.97
C TYR A 102 -5.55 10.81 -18.01
N GLY A 103 -5.88 9.61 -18.48
CA GLY A 103 -5.93 8.39 -17.69
C GLY A 103 -4.57 7.97 -17.14
N THR A 104 -4.57 7.22 -16.03
CA THR A 104 -3.33 6.84 -15.33
C THR A 104 -2.45 5.92 -16.17
N ALA A 105 -3.03 5.10 -17.05
CA ALA A 105 -2.29 4.29 -18.02
C ALA A 105 -1.41 5.16 -18.94
N ASN A 106 -2.00 6.19 -19.56
CA ASN A 106 -1.26 7.18 -20.35
C ASN A 106 -0.20 7.90 -19.51
N PHE A 107 -0.54 8.32 -18.29
CA PHE A 107 0.41 8.98 -17.38
C PHE A 107 1.66 8.13 -17.11
N MET A 108 1.47 6.84 -16.82
CA MET A 108 2.53 5.89 -16.48
C MET A 108 3.39 5.54 -17.71
N THR A 109 2.77 5.18 -18.83
CA THR A 109 3.49 4.86 -20.07
C THR A 109 4.27 6.05 -20.60
N ASN A 110 3.74 7.27 -20.53
CA ASN A 110 4.47 8.51 -20.91
C ASN A 110 5.72 8.76 -20.06
N ARG A 111 5.80 8.16 -18.87
CA ARG A 111 6.92 8.29 -17.95
C ARG A 111 7.76 7.02 -17.90
N GLY A 112 7.59 6.13 -18.87
CA GLY A 112 8.38 4.91 -19.03
C GLY A 112 8.19 3.89 -17.91
N ILE A 113 7.01 3.87 -17.26
CA ILE A 113 6.58 2.74 -16.41
C ILE A 113 5.89 1.72 -17.33
N PRO A 114 6.45 0.50 -17.49
CA PRO A 114 5.79 -0.60 -18.17
C PRO A 114 4.35 -0.81 -17.66
N THR A 115 3.39 -0.66 -18.56
CA THR A 115 1.97 -0.78 -18.26
C THR A 115 1.33 -1.76 -19.23
N PHE A 116 0.55 -2.69 -18.70
CA PHE A 116 -0.07 -3.81 -19.41
C PHE A 116 -1.58 -3.83 -19.12
N ILE A 117 -2.34 -4.40 -20.04
CA ILE A 117 -3.78 -4.58 -19.93
C ILE A 117 -4.09 -6.08 -19.87
N ASP A 118 -4.86 -6.48 -18.86
CA ASP A 118 -5.52 -7.78 -18.79
C ASP A 118 -6.95 -7.63 -19.31
N ASP A 119 -7.18 -8.09 -20.55
CA ASP A 119 -8.47 -8.10 -21.22
C ASP A 119 -9.04 -9.52 -21.39
N GLN A 120 -8.29 -10.54 -20.99
CA GLN A 120 -8.67 -11.95 -21.09
C GLN A 120 -9.74 -12.34 -20.06
N HIS A 121 -9.88 -11.53 -19.01
CA HIS A 121 -10.94 -11.68 -18.03
C HIS A 121 -12.14 -10.77 -18.33
N ALA A 122 -13.33 -11.19 -17.90
CA ALA A 122 -14.50 -10.32 -17.90
C ALA A 122 -14.22 -9.03 -17.11
N ILE A 123 -13.62 -9.19 -15.92
CA ILE A 123 -13.15 -8.13 -15.04
C ILE A 123 -11.84 -8.59 -14.36
N ALA A 124 -10.75 -7.86 -14.55
CA ALA A 124 -9.51 -8.06 -13.80
C ALA A 124 -9.58 -7.28 -12.46
N HIS A 125 -10.31 -7.82 -11.49
CA HIS A 125 -10.79 -7.06 -10.33
C HIS A 125 -9.77 -6.88 -9.17
N ASN A 126 -8.49 -7.15 -9.40
CA ASN A 126 -7.46 -7.09 -8.36
C ASN A 126 -7.13 -5.65 -7.93
N LYS A 127 -6.83 -5.48 -6.64
CA LYS A 127 -6.20 -4.27 -6.08
C LYS A 127 -5.01 -4.72 -5.27
N VAL A 128 -3.88 -4.90 -5.93
CA VAL A 128 -2.70 -5.56 -5.36
C VAL A 128 -1.45 -4.75 -5.70
N MET A 129 -0.57 -4.59 -4.72
CA MET A 129 0.83 -4.24 -4.95
C MET A 129 1.74 -5.24 -4.24
N VAL A 130 2.74 -5.76 -4.94
CA VAL A 130 3.83 -6.53 -4.33
C VAL A 130 5.09 -5.69 -4.38
N ILE A 131 5.69 -5.42 -3.21
CA ILE A 131 6.84 -4.54 -3.05
C ILE A 131 8.01 -5.36 -2.54
N ASP A 132 9.14 -5.26 -3.26
CA ASP A 132 10.43 -5.88 -2.94
C ASP A 132 10.35 -7.39 -2.62
N GLN A 133 9.32 -8.09 -3.13
CA GLN A 133 8.98 -9.49 -2.80
C GLN A 133 8.74 -9.76 -1.31
N GLN A 134 8.49 -8.74 -0.50
CA GLN A 134 8.38 -8.85 0.95
C GLN A 134 7.09 -8.25 1.51
N THR A 135 6.48 -7.31 0.80
CA THR A 135 5.26 -6.63 1.24
C THR A 135 4.16 -6.76 0.20
N VAL A 136 2.96 -7.09 0.65
CA VAL A 136 1.74 -7.09 -0.15
C VAL A 136 0.81 -6.02 0.36
N ILE A 137 0.30 -5.20 -0.55
CA ILE A 137 -0.84 -4.32 -0.30
C ILE A 137 -2.04 -4.90 -1.01
N THR A 138 -3.15 -5.13 -0.30
CA THR A 138 -4.38 -5.64 -0.92
C THR A 138 -5.64 -5.28 -0.11
N GLY A 139 -6.82 -5.62 -0.60
CA GLY A 139 -8.10 -5.33 0.04
C GLY A 139 -9.18 -5.04 -1.01
N SER A 140 -10.27 -4.41 -0.57
CA SER A 140 -11.32 -3.93 -1.49
C SER A 140 -10.94 -2.59 -2.16
N PHE A 141 -10.01 -1.84 -1.57
CA PHE A 141 -9.63 -0.49 -1.92
C PHE A 141 -9.10 -0.34 -3.36
N ASN A 142 -9.93 0.21 -4.26
CA ASN A 142 -9.48 0.66 -5.58
C ASN A 142 -8.53 1.86 -5.46
N PHE A 143 -7.54 1.98 -6.36
CA PHE A 143 -6.57 3.09 -6.33
C PHE A 143 -7.18 4.37 -6.91
N THR A 144 -8.22 4.89 -6.26
CA THR A 144 -9.04 6.02 -6.71
C THR A 144 -9.35 6.96 -5.55
N ARG A 145 -9.75 8.20 -5.86
CA ARG A 145 -10.21 9.15 -4.83
C ARG A 145 -11.50 8.70 -4.15
N ALA A 146 -12.41 8.05 -4.89
CA ALA A 146 -13.68 7.59 -4.33
C ALA A 146 -13.49 6.49 -3.28
N ALA A 147 -12.53 5.58 -3.50
CA ALA A 147 -12.17 4.57 -2.51
C ALA A 147 -11.72 5.21 -1.19
N GLU A 148 -10.92 6.28 -1.23
CA GLU A 148 -10.46 6.99 -0.02
C GLU A 148 -11.58 7.76 0.69
N GLU A 149 -12.36 8.54 -0.07
CA GLU A 149 -13.20 9.60 0.50
C GLU A 149 -14.68 9.21 0.64
N LYS A 150 -15.14 8.20 -0.10
CA LYS A 150 -16.58 7.93 -0.27
C LYS A 150 -16.99 6.49 0.02
N ASN A 151 -16.22 5.52 -0.46
CA ASN A 151 -16.59 4.12 -0.37
C ASN A 151 -16.22 3.54 0.99
N ALA A 152 -17.01 2.55 1.44
CA ALA A 152 -16.62 1.67 2.55
C ALA A 152 -15.61 0.64 2.04
N GLU A 153 -14.33 0.79 2.38
CA GLU A 153 -13.27 -0.12 1.91
C GLU A 153 -12.38 -0.58 3.07
N ASN A 154 -11.68 -1.69 2.83
CA ASN A 154 -10.54 -2.11 3.65
C ASN A 154 -9.27 -2.18 2.81
N LEU A 155 -8.13 -1.93 3.46
CA LEU A 155 -6.79 -2.12 2.91
C LEU A 155 -5.93 -2.83 3.96
N LEU A 156 -5.19 -3.83 3.51
CA LEU A 156 -4.20 -4.58 4.27
C LEU A 156 -2.82 -4.32 3.69
N ILE A 157 -1.85 -4.13 4.58
CA ILE A 157 -0.42 -4.10 4.27
C ILE A 157 0.20 -5.26 5.04
N ILE A 158 0.59 -6.29 4.33
CA ILE A 158 1.08 -7.57 4.84
C ILE A 158 2.58 -7.64 4.57
N ARG A 159 3.39 -7.75 5.62
CA ARG A 159 4.85 -7.89 5.55
C ARG A 159 5.22 -9.34 5.80
N ASP A 160 5.17 -10.13 4.74
CA ASP A 160 5.48 -11.55 4.74
C ASP A 160 5.96 -11.97 3.34
N GLY A 161 7.21 -12.44 3.25
CA GLY A 161 7.84 -12.82 1.99
C GLY A 161 7.22 -14.07 1.35
N ALA A 162 6.69 -15.01 2.15
CA ALA A 162 6.03 -16.19 1.61
C ALA A 162 4.70 -15.81 0.96
N ILE A 163 3.91 -14.95 1.62
CA ILE A 163 2.68 -14.41 1.04
C ILE A 163 2.99 -13.55 -0.20
N ALA A 164 4.01 -12.69 -0.13
CA ALA A 164 4.44 -11.89 -1.28
C ALA A 164 4.84 -12.76 -2.48
N GLY A 165 5.54 -13.88 -2.26
CA GLY A 165 5.86 -14.85 -3.31
C GLY A 165 4.63 -15.47 -3.98
N LEU A 166 3.58 -15.78 -3.20
CA LEU A 166 2.32 -16.29 -3.76
C LEU A 166 1.61 -15.24 -4.63
N TYR A 167 1.53 -13.99 -4.15
CA TYR A 167 0.97 -12.88 -4.93
C TYR A 167 1.80 -12.56 -6.17
N LEU A 168 3.13 -12.61 -6.08
CA LEU A 168 4.02 -12.40 -7.22
C LEU A 168 3.80 -13.46 -8.29
N LYS A 169 3.71 -14.75 -7.91
CA LYS A 169 3.41 -15.84 -8.85
C LYS A 169 2.07 -15.62 -9.56
N ASN A 170 1.04 -15.17 -8.84
CA ASN A 170 -0.24 -14.83 -9.44
C ASN A 170 -0.12 -13.62 -10.39
N TRP A 171 0.62 -12.59 -9.99
CA TRP A 171 0.89 -11.42 -10.83
C TRP A 171 1.59 -11.82 -12.14
N GLU A 172 2.57 -12.71 -12.09
CA GLU A 172 3.29 -13.24 -13.26
C GLU A 172 2.37 -14.04 -14.18
N ALA A 173 1.47 -14.86 -13.62
CA ALA A 173 0.47 -15.58 -14.39
C ALA A 173 -0.43 -14.59 -15.16
N HIS A 174 -0.89 -13.52 -14.50
CA HIS A 174 -1.65 -12.47 -15.18
C HIS A 174 -0.82 -11.71 -16.22
N ARG A 175 0.45 -11.46 -15.92
CA ARG A 175 1.36 -10.79 -16.85
C ARG A 175 1.53 -11.60 -18.14
N ALA A 176 1.57 -12.93 -18.05
CA ALA A 176 1.83 -13.81 -19.19
C ALA A 176 0.78 -13.68 -20.31
N HIS A 177 -0.49 -13.43 -19.96
CA HIS A 177 -1.57 -13.22 -20.93
C HIS A 177 -1.97 -11.76 -21.14
N SER A 178 -1.40 -10.83 -20.37
CA SER A 178 -1.63 -9.40 -20.56
C SER A 178 -0.80 -8.86 -21.73
N HIS A 179 -1.35 -7.87 -22.45
CA HIS A 179 -0.64 -7.19 -23.53
C HIS A 179 -0.16 -5.80 -23.09
N ALA A 180 0.87 -5.26 -23.76
CA ALA A 180 1.33 -3.90 -23.46
C ALA A 180 0.23 -2.86 -23.77
N TYR A 181 0.07 -1.86 -22.90
CA TYR A 181 -0.86 -0.76 -23.12
C TYR A 181 -0.41 0.07 -24.33
N GLN A 182 -1.30 0.19 -25.31
CA GLN A 182 -1.12 1.05 -26.46
C GLN A 182 -1.89 2.35 -26.23
N LYS A 183 -1.20 3.48 -26.39
CA LYS A 183 -1.85 4.79 -26.28
C LYS A 183 -2.84 4.95 -27.42
N PRO A 184 -4.03 5.53 -27.18
CA PRO A 184 -4.92 5.94 -28.26
C PRO A 184 -4.16 6.87 -29.23
N SER A 185 -4.32 6.67 -30.53
CA SER A 185 -3.81 7.62 -31.53
C SER A 185 -4.43 8.99 -31.28
N GLU A 186 -3.63 10.05 -31.30
CA GLU A 186 -4.20 11.40 -31.26
C GLU A 186 -5.05 11.60 -32.52
N PRO A 187 -6.29 12.08 -32.40
CA PRO A 187 -7.04 12.49 -33.58
C PRO A 187 -6.25 13.62 -34.26
N SER A 188 -6.00 13.43 -35.55
CA SER A 188 -5.36 14.39 -36.46
C SER A 188 -6.08 15.73 -36.47
#